data_AF-A0A5C7A488-F1
#
_entry.id   AF-A0A5C7A488-F1
#
_cell.length_a   1.000
_cell.length_b   1.000
_cell.length_c   1.000
_cell.angle_alpha   90.00
_cell.angle_beta   90.00
_cell.angle_gamma   90.00
#
_symmetry.space_group_name_H-M   'P 1'
#
loop_
_entity.id
_entity.type
_entity.pdbx_description
1 polymer ?
#
loop_
_entity_poly.entity_id
_entity_poly.type
_entity_poly.pdbx_seq_one_letter_code
_entity_poly.pdbx_strand_id
1 'polypeptide(L)'
;MKNIFYYLAIFLGLALTSCEPMEDIHDEVNSKLDNERAVGDITYTLTEDDYDDLGLNFPNFNSVDDAKSLLPEFLADNYPNYGSKSSANITFDIYAPLPTERSLIVYEVTTEDYDANEETERFDNFDDEDQIFDFLEGKFPDLENRTLVSLTYEFYDGRPNTFNNGFLFVDGEFTMIPGLSDEEYNLLGERFSNFSNEDEADEKLPLILKEKYKFENLEAGDIKPIMFKLFVTDEDDVDGDGSTTDRTTYSYVKYFVYNGSSFEPYGNTLSQSIQFGNIDGVWIPDNTIRYTLAGSDYSVVSSTLMDVYAGPANNVGRFQSFDVRSSSSNYWNPSMLIEAMNVVLDNLMPNAEEGQQYVITFAAYNGAVVNQELSLIKLNGEWIINE
;
A
#
# COMPACT_ATOMS: atom_id res chain seq x y z
N MET A 1 -35.39 -70.23 -41.84
CA MET A 1 -34.43 -70.41 -40.73
C MET A 1 -33.06 -69.98 -41.21
N LYS A 2 -32.42 -69.13 -40.40
CA LYS A 2 -30.99 -68.75 -40.39
C LYS A 2 -30.49 -68.07 -41.67
N ASN A 3 -30.29 -66.74 -41.59
CA ASN A 3 -29.11 -66.01 -42.10
C ASN A 3 -29.23 -64.50 -41.82
N ILE A 4 -29.71 -64.13 -40.62
CA ILE A 4 -29.76 -62.73 -40.14
C ILE A 4 -28.60 -62.39 -39.18
N PHE A 5 -27.61 -63.28 -39.08
CA PHE A 5 -26.54 -63.19 -38.08
C PHE A 5 -25.18 -62.69 -38.62
N TYR A 6 -25.10 -62.19 -39.85
CA TYR A 6 -23.82 -61.79 -40.46
C TYR A 6 -23.67 -60.29 -40.81
N TYR A 7 -24.61 -59.43 -40.44
CA TYR A 7 -24.46 -57.98 -40.60
C TYR A 7 -24.19 -57.22 -39.29
N LEU A 8 -24.10 -57.93 -38.15
CA LEU A 8 -23.79 -57.34 -36.84
C LEU A 8 -22.33 -57.56 -36.39
N ALA A 9 -21.43 -57.84 -37.34
CA ALA A 9 -20.00 -58.06 -37.09
C ALA A 9 -19.08 -57.26 -38.03
N ILE A 10 -19.62 -56.22 -38.70
CA ILE A 10 -18.83 -55.24 -39.48
C ILE A 10 -18.96 -53.82 -38.90
N PHE A 11 -19.85 -53.61 -37.93
CA PHE A 11 -19.99 -52.33 -37.21
C PHE A 11 -19.32 -52.31 -35.82
N LEU A 12 -18.54 -53.34 -35.47
CA LEU A 12 -17.87 -53.47 -34.17
C LEU A 12 -16.33 -53.53 -34.30
N GLY A 13 -15.80 -52.90 -35.35
CA GLY A 13 -14.37 -52.89 -35.69
C GLY A 13 -13.83 -51.53 -36.17
N LEU A 14 -14.53 -50.44 -35.84
CA LEU A 14 -14.08 -49.06 -36.09
C LEU A 14 -14.13 -48.19 -34.82
N ALA A 15 -14.20 -48.81 -33.65
CA ALA A 15 -14.26 -48.11 -32.37
C ALA A 15 -12.89 -47.91 -31.69
N LEU A 16 -11.78 -48.01 -32.43
CA LEU A 16 -10.42 -47.84 -31.87
C LEU A 16 -9.46 -47.23 -32.90
N THR A 17 -9.79 -46.05 -33.44
CA THR A 17 -8.83 -44.99 -33.85
C THR A 17 -9.64 -43.73 -34.21
N SER A 18 -10.39 -43.18 -33.26
CA SER A 18 -10.49 -41.73 -33.19
C SER A 18 -9.52 -41.31 -32.10
N CYS A 19 -8.22 -41.45 -32.37
CA CYS A 19 -7.23 -40.56 -31.77
C CYS A 19 -7.73 -39.15 -32.05
N GLU A 20 -7.82 -38.33 -31.02
CA GLU A 20 -8.24 -36.93 -31.03
C GLU A 20 -7.43 -36.13 -32.05
N PRO A 21 -7.78 -36.09 -33.34
CA PRO A 21 -6.94 -35.41 -34.31
C PRO A 21 -7.19 -33.91 -34.20
N MET A 22 -8.21 -33.48 -33.46
CA MET A 22 -8.54 -32.07 -33.29
C MET A 22 -7.83 -31.51 -32.05
N GLU A 23 -7.79 -32.27 -30.95
CA GLU A 23 -7.10 -31.87 -29.71
C GLU A 23 -5.58 -31.86 -29.90
N ASP A 24 -4.99 -32.92 -30.49
CA ASP A 24 -3.56 -32.94 -30.84
C ASP A 24 -3.19 -31.86 -31.88
N ILE A 25 -4.09 -31.51 -32.82
CA ILE A 25 -3.83 -30.42 -33.78
C ILE A 25 -3.97 -29.05 -33.09
N HIS A 26 -4.90 -28.87 -32.16
CA HIS A 26 -5.01 -27.64 -31.39
C HIS A 26 -3.80 -27.44 -30.47
N ASP A 27 -3.31 -28.50 -29.84
CA ASP A 27 -2.11 -28.48 -29.00
C ASP A 27 -0.83 -28.31 -29.83
N GLU A 28 -0.71 -28.95 -31.01
CA GLU A 28 0.44 -28.77 -31.90
C GLU A 28 0.45 -27.38 -32.57
N VAL A 29 -0.71 -26.81 -32.88
CA VAL A 29 -0.85 -25.46 -33.46
C VAL A 29 -0.63 -24.39 -32.39
N ASN A 30 -1.17 -24.54 -31.17
CA ASN A 30 -0.87 -23.64 -30.06
C ASN A 30 0.61 -23.70 -29.69
N SER A 31 1.20 -24.90 -29.61
CA SER A 31 2.64 -25.05 -29.35
C SER A 31 3.50 -24.43 -30.47
N LYS A 32 3.05 -24.43 -31.73
CA LYS A 32 3.73 -23.70 -32.82
C LYS A 32 3.54 -22.18 -32.74
N LEU A 33 2.36 -21.69 -32.38
CA LEU A 33 2.09 -20.25 -32.19
C LEU A 33 2.87 -19.67 -31.00
N ASP A 34 2.95 -20.41 -29.89
CA ASP A 34 3.72 -20.02 -28.71
C ASP A 34 5.23 -20.02 -28.99
N ASN A 35 5.71 -20.85 -29.93
CA ASN A 35 7.09 -20.82 -30.42
C ASN A 35 7.38 -19.63 -31.37
N GLU A 36 6.36 -18.92 -31.87
CA GLU A 36 6.51 -17.69 -32.67
C GLU A 36 6.39 -16.41 -31.84
N ARG A 37 5.79 -16.49 -30.64
CA ARG A 37 5.64 -15.37 -29.71
C ARG A 37 6.91 -15.12 -28.91
N ALA A 38 7.22 -13.84 -28.70
CA ALA A 38 8.34 -13.43 -27.87
C ALA A 38 8.05 -13.72 -26.39
N VAL A 39 9.06 -14.17 -25.65
CA VAL A 39 9.04 -14.23 -24.20
C VAL A 39 10.00 -13.17 -23.68
N GLY A 40 9.52 -12.31 -22.80
CA GLY A 40 10.36 -11.29 -22.19
C GLY A 40 9.69 -10.56 -21.04
N ASP A 41 10.49 -9.76 -20.37
CA ASP A 41 10.09 -8.91 -19.26
C ASP A 41 9.98 -7.48 -19.76
N ILE A 42 8.77 -6.91 -19.65
CA ILE A 42 8.47 -5.52 -20.01
C ILE A 42 8.54 -4.69 -18.74
N THR A 43 9.21 -3.54 -18.79
CA THR A 43 9.10 -2.50 -17.77
C THR A 43 8.67 -1.23 -18.47
N TYR A 44 7.54 -0.67 -18.07
CA TYR A 44 6.95 0.49 -18.73
C TYR A 44 6.30 1.43 -17.73
N THR A 45 6.45 2.74 -17.94
CA THR A 45 5.75 3.78 -17.18
C THR A 45 4.79 4.47 -18.13
N LEU A 46 3.51 4.48 -17.78
CA LEU A 46 2.48 5.16 -18.57
C LEU A 46 2.79 6.66 -18.68
N THR A 47 2.51 7.19 -19.85
CA THR A 47 2.57 8.60 -20.21
C THR A 47 1.15 9.17 -20.31
N GLU A 48 1.04 10.49 -20.37
CA GLU A 48 -0.26 11.19 -20.58
C GLU A 48 -1.01 10.64 -21.81
N ASP A 49 -0.30 10.42 -22.92
CA ASP A 49 -0.87 9.86 -24.15
C ASP A 49 -1.48 8.46 -23.94
N ASP A 50 -0.88 7.63 -23.07
CA ASP A 50 -1.40 6.28 -22.82
C ASP A 50 -2.72 6.30 -22.04
N TYR A 51 -2.89 7.25 -21.10
CA TYR A 51 -4.16 7.42 -20.39
C TYR A 51 -5.26 7.95 -21.31
N ASP A 52 -4.91 8.83 -22.24
CA ASP A 52 -5.81 9.32 -23.29
C ASP A 52 -6.26 8.17 -24.21
N ASP A 53 -5.33 7.30 -24.62
CA ASP A 53 -5.63 6.11 -25.43
C ASP A 53 -6.51 5.09 -24.67
N LEU A 54 -6.36 5.01 -23.34
CA LEU A 54 -7.25 4.26 -22.45
C LEU A 54 -8.63 4.93 -22.25
N GLY A 55 -8.84 6.12 -22.82
CA GLY A 55 -10.11 6.86 -22.74
C GLY A 55 -10.36 7.53 -21.39
N LEU A 56 -9.31 7.76 -20.60
CA LEU A 56 -9.40 8.48 -19.33
C LEU A 56 -9.36 9.99 -19.56
N ASN A 57 -10.01 10.75 -18.68
CA ASN A 57 -10.04 12.23 -18.79
C ASN A 57 -8.87 12.92 -18.08
N PHE A 58 -8.13 12.17 -17.28
CA PHE A 58 -6.99 12.64 -16.50
C PHE A 58 -5.88 11.60 -16.62
N PRO A 59 -4.61 12.01 -16.52
CA PRO A 59 -3.46 11.09 -16.61
C PRO A 59 -3.27 10.28 -15.32
N ASN A 60 -4.31 9.59 -14.85
CA ASN A 60 -4.32 8.71 -13.70
C ASN A 60 -5.57 7.81 -13.70
N PHE A 61 -5.49 6.68 -12.99
CA PHE A 61 -6.63 5.83 -12.67
C PHE A 61 -7.34 6.29 -11.38
N ASN A 62 -8.61 5.97 -11.17
CA ASN A 62 -9.25 6.27 -9.87
C ASN A 62 -8.79 5.32 -8.75
N SER A 63 -8.27 4.14 -9.12
CA SER A 63 -7.81 3.12 -8.18
C SER A 63 -6.84 2.15 -8.86
N VAL A 64 -6.15 1.34 -8.05
CA VAL A 64 -5.35 0.22 -8.56
C VAL A 64 -6.23 -0.82 -9.27
N ASP A 65 -7.48 -0.99 -8.84
CA ASP A 65 -8.40 -1.96 -9.46
C ASP A 65 -8.90 -1.50 -10.83
N ASP A 66 -9.09 -0.20 -11.02
CA ASP A 66 -9.34 0.39 -12.33
C ASP A 66 -8.15 0.10 -13.27
N ALA A 67 -6.92 0.29 -12.78
CA ALA A 67 -5.70 -0.02 -13.53
C ALA A 67 -5.61 -1.52 -13.88
N LYS A 68 -5.85 -2.42 -12.92
CA LYS A 68 -5.90 -3.88 -13.14
C LYS A 68 -6.91 -4.29 -14.21
N SER A 69 -8.00 -3.55 -14.32
CA SER A 69 -9.07 -3.83 -15.29
C SER A 69 -8.74 -3.34 -16.70
N LEU A 70 -8.06 -2.21 -16.83
CA LEU A 70 -7.80 -1.54 -18.11
C LEU A 70 -6.44 -1.91 -18.74
N LEU A 71 -5.41 -2.12 -17.91
CA LEU A 71 -4.06 -2.40 -18.40
C LEU A 71 -3.90 -3.73 -19.16
N PRO A 72 -4.67 -4.80 -18.92
CA PRO A 72 -4.63 -5.99 -19.77
C PRO A 72 -4.89 -5.72 -21.25
N GLU A 73 -5.85 -4.85 -21.58
CA GLU A 73 -6.17 -4.47 -22.96
C GLU A 73 -5.04 -3.61 -23.55
N PHE A 74 -4.56 -2.62 -22.80
CA PHE A 74 -3.38 -1.84 -23.17
C PHE A 74 -2.17 -2.70 -23.51
N LEU A 75 -1.87 -3.71 -22.69
CA LEU A 75 -0.76 -4.63 -22.91
C LEU A 75 -0.98 -5.54 -24.11
N ALA A 76 -2.22 -5.98 -24.35
CA ALA A 76 -2.55 -6.79 -25.52
C ALA A 76 -2.37 -6.02 -26.83
N ASP A 77 -2.75 -4.73 -26.84
CA ASP A 77 -2.66 -3.87 -28.02
C ASP A 77 -1.21 -3.42 -28.31
N ASN A 78 -0.45 -3.08 -27.27
CA ASN A 78 0.92 -2.59 -27.41
C ASN A 78 1.96 -3.72 -27.51
N TYR A 79 1.69 -4.89 -26.93
CA TYR A 79 2.58 -6.04 -26.93
C TYR A 79 1.92 -7.33 -27.46
N PRO A 80 1.31 -7.31 -28.67
CA PRO A 80 0.48 -8.42 -29.19
C PRO A 80 1.25 -9.70 -29.51
N ASN A 81 2.58 -9.61 -29.64
CA ASN A 81 3.45 -10.72 -29.99
C ASN A 81 4.05 -11.43 -28.77
N TYR A 82 3.76 -10.98 -27.55
CA TYR A 82 4.26 -11.62 -26.33
C TYR A 82 3.37 -12.80 -25.94
N GLY A 83 4.01 -13.91 -25.60
CA GLY A 83 3.32 -15.18 -25.31
C GLY A 83 3.50 -15.62 -23.87
N SER A 84 3.01 -16.83 -23.58
CA SER A 84 3.04 -17.44 -22.25
C SER A 84 4.42 -17.35 -21.61
N LYS A 85 4.46 -17.01 -20.30
CA LYS A 85 5.67 -16.74 -19.49
C LYS A 85 6.30 -15.36 -19.69
N SER A 86 5.70 -14.48 -20.49
CA SER A 86 6.08 -13.07 -20.49
C SER A 86 5.59 -12.39 -19.21
N SER A 87 6.32 -11.37 -18.75
CA SER A 87 5.91 -10.55 -17.63
C SER A 87 5.96 -9.07 -18.01
N ALA A 88 5.13 -8.24 -17.39
CA ALA A 88 5.13 -6.80 -17.59
C ALA A 88 4.97 -6.08 -16.25
N ASN A 89 5.97 -5.29 -15.84
CA ASN A 89 5.86 -4.39 -14.71
C ASN A 89 5.49 -2.99 -15.21
N ILE A 90 4.28 -2.54 -14.88
CA ILE A 90 3.73 -1.29 -15.35
C ILE A 90 3.63 -0.30 -14.19
N THR A 91 4.30 0.83 -14.33
CA THR A 91 4.18 1.98 -13.44
C THR A 91 3.10 2.93 -13.96
N PHE A 92 2.21 3.37 -13.08
CA PHE A 92 1.06 4.21 -13.39
C PHE A 92 0.67 5.07 -12.20
N ASP A 93 -0.11 6.12 -12.42
CA ASP A 93 -0.55 7.02 -11.38
C ASP A 93 -2.02 6.75 -11.03
N ILE A 94 -2.35 6.85 -9.74
CA ILE A 94 -3.71 6.79 -9.22
C ILE A 94 -4.11 8.12 -8.60
N TYR A 95 -5.38 8.47 -8.67
CA TYR A 95 -5.95 9.60 -7.93
C TYR A 95 -6.00 9.29 -6.43
N ALA A 96 -5.20 10.00 -5.65
CA ALA A 96 -5.01 9.78 -4.22
C ALA A 96 -4.94 11.13 -3.47
N PRO A 97 -6.04 11.90 -3.41
CA PRO A 97 -6.05 13.18 -2.71
C PRO A 97 -5.89 12.97 -1.20
N LEU A 98 -5.14 13.87 -0.57
CA LEU A 98 -5.02 13.91 0.90
C LEU A 98 -5.95 14.99 1.48
N PRO A 99 -6.53 14.77 2.67
CA PRO A 99 -7.48 15.69 3.27
C PRO A 99 -6.79 17.01 3.65
N THR A 100 -7.30 18.13 3.17
CA THR A 100 -6.94 19.47 3.68
C THR A 100 -8.03 20.00 4.60
N GLU A 101 -7.79 21.09 5.29
CA GLU A 101 -8.77 21.77 6.14
C GLU A 101 -10.01 22.27 5.37
N ARG A 102 -11.11 22.40 6.09
CA ARG A 102 -12.36 23.07 5.68
C ARG A 102 -12.77 24.19 6.62
N SER A 103 -12.26 24.16 7.85
CA SER A 103 -12.48 25.14 8.90
C SER A 103 -11.20 25.27 9.72
N LEU A 104 -11.05 26.42 10.36
CA LEU A 104 -9.87 26.77 11.15
C LEU A 104 -10.27 27.19 12.55
N ILE A 105 -9.55 26.68 13.55
CA ILE A 105 -9.56 27.17 14.92
C ILE A 105 -8.12 27.61 15.22
N VAL A 106 -7.93 28.86 15.64
CA VAL A 106 -6.64 29.36 16.14
C VAL A 106 -6.70 29.36 17.67
N TYR A 107 -5.74 28.69 18.31
CA TYR A 107 -5.73 28.56 19.78
C TYR A 107 -4.32 28.63 20.34
N GLU A 108 -4.16 29.35 21.45
CA GLU A 108 -2.94 29.39 22.24
C GLU A 108 -3.22 28.76 23.61
N VAL A 109 -2.47 27.71 23.95
CA VAL A 109 -2.64 27.00 25.22
C VAL A 109 -2.30 27.93 26.37
N THR A 110 -3.24 28.10 27.30
CA THR A 110 -3.06 29.01 28.44
C THR A 110 -2.50 28.29 29.65
N THR A 111 -2.00 29.03 30.63
CA THR A 111 -1.62 28.45 31.94
C THR A 111 -2.78 27.68 32.57
N GLU A 112 -4.02 28.16 32.46
CA GLU A 112 -5.19 27.42 32.97
C GLU A 112 -5.43 26.09 32.26
N ASP A 113 -5.08 25.98 30.98
CA ASP A 113 -5.15 24.71 30.25
C ASP A 113 -4.07 23.73 30.74
N TYR A 114 -2.85 24.20 30.99
CA TYR A 114 -1.78 23.38 31.57
C TYR A 114 -2.07 22.97 33.01
N ASP A 115 -2.63 23.88 33.83
CA ASP A 115 -3.05 23.63 35.21
C ASP A 115 -4.19 22.60 35.30
N ALA A 116 -4.90 22.31 34.20
CA ALA A 116 -5.97 21.32 34.18
C ALA A 116 -5.44 19.87 34.22
N ASN A 117 -4.13 19.66 34.01
CA ASN A 117 -3.48 18.36 34.04
C ASN A 117 -2.24 18.40 34.96
N GLU A 118 -2.21 17.53 35.99
CA GLU A 118 -1.11 17.46 36.96
C GLU A 118 0.26 17.17 36.33
N GLU A 119 0.30 16.60 35.12
CA GLU A 119 1.55 16.34 34.39
C GLU A 119 2.13 17.62 33.77
N THR A 120 1.29 18.58 33.39
CA THR A 120 1.69 19.81 32.70
C THR A 120 1.68 21.06 33.60
N GLU A 121 0.90 21.06 34.70
CA GLU A 121 0.71 22.21 35.61
C GLU A 121 2.02 22.77 36.18
N ARG A 122 3.03 21.91 36.32
CA ARG A 122 4.23 22.29 37.07
C ARG A 122 5.10 23.28 36.32
N PHE A 123 5.11 23.18 35.00
CA PHE A 123 6.06 23.90 34.14
C PHE A 123 5.38 24.66 33.00
N ASP A 124 4.05 24.60 32.88
CA ASP A 124 3.27 25.20 31.80
C ASP A 124 3.78 24.78 30.42
N ASN A 125 4.07 23.49 30.25
CA ASN A 125 4.49 22.92 28.97
C ASN A 125 4.05 21.47 28.84
N PHE A 126 3.91 21.01 27.61
CA PHE A 126 3.88 19.59 27.28
C PHE A 126 5.32 19.04 27.22
N ASP A 127 5.52 17.76 27.47
CA ASP A 127 6.80 17.07 27.27
C ASP A 127 6.66 15.69 26.59
N ASP A 128 5.42 15.33 26.26
CA ASP A 128 5.05 14.16 25.48
C ASP A 128 3.98 14.54 24.43
N GLU A 129 3.97 13.85 23.30
CA GLU A 129 3.02 14.11 22.21
C GLU A 129 1.59 13.71 22.61
N ASP A 130 1.45 12.63 23.39
CA ASP A 130 0.15 12.12 23.85
C ASP A 130 -0.59 13.18 24.70
N GLN A 131 0.14 13.99 25.47
CA GLN A 131 -0.45 15.08 26.28
C GLN A 131 -1.12 16.15 25.41
N ILE A 132 -0.60 16.38 24.19
CA ILE A 132 -1.17 17.36 23.26
C ILE A 132 -2.48 16.80 22.68
N PHE A 133 -2.50 15.52 22.29
CA PHE A 133 -3.70 14.87 21.78
C PHE A 133 -4.78 14.77 22.86
N ASP A 134 -4.45 14.37 24.08
CA ASP A 134 -5.36 14.36 25.23
C ASP A 134 -5.95 15.76 25.49
N PHE A 135 -5.11 16.81 25.42
CA PHE A 135 -5.57 18.19 25.53
C PHE A 135 -6.57 18.54 24.42
N LEU A 136 -6.25 18.24 23.16
CA LEU A 136 -7.11 18.54 22.02
C LEU A 136 -8.45 17.82 22.10
N GLU A 137 -8.46 16.53 22.44
CA GLU A 137 -9.69 15.74 22.62
C GLU A 137 -10.56 16.26 23.78
N GLY A 138 -9.94 16.65 24.88
CA GLY A 138 -10.64 17.24 26.03
C GLY A 138 -11.19 18.63 25.74
N LYS A 139 -10.43 19.46 25.01
CA LYS A 139 -10.78 20.85 24.72
C LYS A 139 -11.81 20.98 23.59
N PHE A 140 -11.70 20.12 22.58
CA PHE A 140 -12.50 20.15 21.36
C PHE A 140 -13.19 18.79 21.12
N PRO A 141 -14.13 18.37 21.99
CA PRO A 141 -14.71 17.03 21.94
C PRO A 141 -15.65 16.79 20.74
N ASP A 142 -16.17 17.86 20.13
CA ASP A 142 -17.17 17.81 19.06
C ASP A 142 -16.70 18.67 17.86
N LEU A 143 -15.71 18.17 17.11
CA LEU A 143 -15.21 18.84 15.90
C LEU A 143 -15.89 18.32 14.62
N GLU A 144 -16.07 19.24 13.65
CA GLU A 144 -16.45 18.85 12.30
C GLU A 144 -15.26 18.21 11.56
N ASN A 145 -15.54 17.24 10.70
CA ASN A 145 -14.51 16.58 9.89
C ASN A 145 -13.76 17.60 9.03
N ARG A 146 -12.42 17.50 9.00
CA ARG A 146 -11.48 18.42 8.35
C ARG A 146 -11.37 19.79 9.03
N THR A 147 -11.56 19.87 10.35
CA THR A 147 -11.22 21.07 11.12
C THR A 147 -9.71 21.08 11.42
N LEU A 148 -9.03 22.18 11.11
CA LEU A 148 -7.64 22.41 11.50
C LEU A 148 -7.60 23.23 12.79
N VAL A 149 -6.95 22.71 13.81
CA VAL A 149 -6.57 23.49 15.00
C VAL A 149 -5.13 23.98 14.82
N SER A 150 -4.95 25.28 14.57
CA SER A 150 -3.63 25.91 14.60
C SER A 150 -3.29 26.24 16.06
N LEU A 151 -2.52 25.35 16.68
CA LEU A 151 -2.24 25.36 18.10
C LEU A 151 -0.86 25.97 18.39
N THR A 152 -0.81 27.01 19.21
CA THR A 152 0.42 27.52 19.82
C THR A 152 0.56 26.95 21.22
N TYR A 153 1.70 26.33 21.53
CA TYR A 153 1.94 25.67 22.81
C TYR A 153 3.44 25.64 23.17
N GLU A 154 3.72 25.55 24.46
CA GLU A 154 5.06 25.28 24.99
C GLU A 154 5.31 23.77 25.08
N PHE A 155 6.51 23.36 24.66
CA PHE A 155 6.97 21.96 24.69
C PHE A 155 8.42 21.86 25.17
N TYR A 156 8.70 20.88 26.04
CA TYR A 156 10.03 20.62 26.57
C TYR A 156 10.66 19.37 25.97
N ASP A 157 11.71 19.54 25.16
CA ASP A 157 12.47 18.46 24.52
C ASP A 157 13.94 18.41 24.99
N GLY A 158 14.18 18.85 26.23
CA GLY A 158 15.50 19.15 26.78
C GLY A 158 15.78 20.65 26.91
N ARG A 159 14.93 21.48 26.30
CA ARG A 159 14.77 22.92 26.57
C ARG A 159 13.32 23.33 26.32
N PRO A 160 12.84 24.44 26.88
CA PRO A 160 11.54 25.00 26.52
C PRO A 160 11.56 25.52 25.08
N ASN A 161 10.55 25.18 24.29
CA ASN A 161 10.32 25.73 22.97
C ASN A 161 8.82 26.05 22.80
N THR A 162 8.52 27.19 22.19
CA THR A 162 7.18 27.51 21.71
C THR A 162 7.03 26.97 20.29
N PHE A 163 6.01 26.14 20.07
CA PHE A 163 5.64 25.66 18.74
C PHE A 163 4.31 26.22 18.29
N ASN A 164 4.14 26.38 16.98
CA ASN A 164 2.84 26.58 16.36
C ASN A 164 2.68 25.53 15.26
N ASN A 165 1.88 24.50 15.55
CA ASN A 165 1.63 23.38 14.65
C ASN A 165 0.13 23.27 14.35
N GLY A 166 -0.20 22.63 13.24
CA GLY A 166 -1.57 22.30 12.88
C GLY A 166 -1.95 20.93 13.42
N PHE A 167 -3.20 20.76 13.82
CA PHE A 167 -3.77 19.47 14.16
C PHE A 167 -5.05 19.31 13.35
N LEU A 168 -4.97 18.54 12.27
CA LEU A 168 -6.08 18.33 11.35
C LEU A 168 -6.92 17.16 11.84
N PHE A 169 -8.18 17.42 12.15
CA PHE A 169 -9.13 16.40 12.58
C PHE A 169 -9.78 15.72 11.37
N VAL A 170 -9.52 14.43 11.18
CA VAL A 170 -10.10 13.62 10.09
C VAL A 170 -10.69 12.33 10.66
N ASP A 171 -11.96 12.08 10.37
CA ASP A 171 -12.67 10.82 10.67
C ASP A 171 -12.55 10.34 12.13
N GLY A 172 -12.47 11.28 13.09
CA GLY A 172 -12.40 10.98 14.52
C GLY A 172 -11.00 11.06 15.12
N GLU A 173 -9.97 11.30 14.31
CA GLU A 173 -8.57 11.30 14.75
C GLU A 173 -7.87 12.62 14.38
N PHE A 174 -7.00 13.11 15.26
CA PHE A 174 -6.12 14.23 14.96
C PHE A 174 -4.84 13.74 14.28
N THR A 175 -4.43 14.42 13.22
CA THR A 175 -3.09 14.29 12.64
C THR A 175 -2.32 15.59 12.84
N MET A 176 -1.14 15.50 13.44
CA MET A 176 -0.22 16.64 13.55
C MET A 176 0.33 17.02 12.18
N ILE A 177 0.27 18.31 11.87
CA ILE A 177 0.77 18.96 10.66
C ILE A 177 1.84 19.97 11.11
N PRO A 178 3.14 19.68 10.91
CA PRO A 178 4.21 20.58 11.36
C PRO A 178 4.06 21.98 10.78
N GLY A 179 4.20 23.01 11.61
CA GLY A 179 4.21 24.41 11.18
C GLY A 179 5.62 24.93 10.90
N LEU A 180 5.67 26.23 10.62
CA LEU A 180 6.90 27.00 10.52
C LEU A 180 7.01 27.96 11.70
N SER A 181 8.20 28.00 12.29
CA SER A 181 8.62 29.03 13.24
C SER A 181 8.85 30.37 12.53
N ASP A 182 8.84 31.45 13.31
CA ASP A 182 9.21 32.79 12.83
C ASP A 182 10.62 32.81 12.20
N GLU A 183 11.56 32.05 12.74
CA GLU A 183 12.92 31.92 12.20
C GLU A 183 12.92 31.24 10.82
N GLU A 184 12.11 30.20 10.62
CA GLU A 184 11.96 29.52 9.34
C GLU A 184 11.31 30.43 8.29
N TYR A 185 10.28 31.22 8.65
CA TYR A 185 9.73 32.25 7.76
C TYR A 185 10.78 33.30 7.37
N ASN A 186 11.56 33.79 8.34
CA ASN A 186 12.64 34.74 8.07
C ASN A 186 13.73 34.15 7.15
N LEU A 187 14.05 32.86 7.27
CA LEU A 187 14.98 32.16 6.38
C LEU A 187 14.47 32.09 4.94
N LEU A 188 13.15 31.99 4.76
CA LEU A 188 12.49 32.04 3.45
C LEU A 188 12.34 33.47 2.91
N GLY A 189 12.82 34.47 3.65
CA GLY A 189 12.79 35.88 3.27
C GLY A 189 11.51 36.61 3.64
N GLU A 190 10.64 35.98 4.44
CA GLU A 190 9.42 36.63 4.92
C GLU A 190 9.70 37.56 6.09
N ARG A 191 9.03 38.71 6.09
CA ARG A 191 9.11 39.68 7.20
C ARG A 191 8.13 39.36 8.32
N PHE A 192 7.03 38.70 7.98
CA PHE A 192 5.98 38.27 8.89
C PHE A 192 5.85 36.76 8.79
N SER A 193 5.27 36.11 9.79
CA SER A 193 5.11 34.66 9.82
C SER A 193 3.94 34.19 8.94
N ASN A 194 3.94 34.62 7.66
CA ASN A 194 2.99 34.27 6.62
C ASN A 194 3.59 34.55 5.23
N PHE A 195 3.06 33.88 4.21
CA PHE A 195 3.31 34.20 2.80
C PHE A 195 2.22 35.14 2.26
N SER A 196 2.52 35.80 1.14
CA SER A 196 1.58 36.73 0.50
C SER A 196 0.45 36.01 -0.25
N ASN A 197 0.71 34.80 -0.73
CA ASN A 197 -0.22 33.94 -1.47
C ASN A 197 0.33 32.50 -1.55
N GLU A 198 -0.48 31.60 -2.08
CA GLU A 198 -0.16 30.18 -2.21
C GLU A 198 0.98 29.90 -3.22
N ASP A 199 1.04 30.61 -4.36
CA ASP A 199 2.12 30.42 -5.35
C ASP A 199 3.50 30.71 -4.72
N GLU A 200 3.60 31.76 -3.91
CA GLU A 200 4.81 32.08 -3.16
C GLU A 200 5.17 30.98 -2.15
N ALA A 201 4.17 30.44 -1.46
CA ALA A 201 4.37 29.32 -0.53
C ALA A 201 4.89 28.08 -1.28
N ASP A 202 4.37 27.77 -2.47
CA ASP A 202 4.77 26.62 -3.28
C ASP A 202 6.21 26.69 -3.75
N GLU A 203 6.70 27.88 -4.07
CA GLU A 203 8.09 28.09 -4.45
C GLU A 203 9.05 27.98 -3.26
N LYS A 204 8.62 28.42 -2.07
CA LYS A 204 9.50 28.58 -0.89
C LYS A 204 9.48 27.39 0.07
N LEU A 205 8.33 26.76 0.30
CA LEU A 205 8.19 25.64 1.22
C LEU A 205 9.12 24.45 0.89
N PRO A 206 9.33 24.05 -0.38
CA PRO A 206 10.29 22.99 -0.72
C PRO A 206 11.70 23.21 -0.16
N LEU A 207 12.13 24.47 -0.04
CA LEU A 207 13.46 24.83 0.47
C LEU A 207 13.61 24.54 1.96
N ILE A 208 12.53 24.74 2.75
CA ILE A 208 12.56 24.49 4.19
C ILE A 208 12.25 23.04 4.53
N LEU A 209 11.38 22.38 3.77
CA LEU A 209 11.00 20.99 4.03
C LEU A 209 12.21 20.05 3.97
N LYS A 210 13.14 20.31 3.04
CA LYS A 210 14.40 19.55 2.97
C LYS A 210 15.25 19.69 4.24
N GLU A 211 15.26 20.87 4.85
CA GLU A 211 15.99 21.12 6.09
C GLU A 211 15.26 20.51 7.30
N LYS A 212 13.92 20.64 7.34
CA LYS A 212 13.07 20.09 8.41
C LYS A 212 13.17 18.57 8.48
N TYR A 213 13.12 17.89 7.33
CA TYR A 213 13.16 16.43 7.22
C TYR A 213 14.54 15.85 6.91
N LYS A 214 15.63 16.63 7.06
CA LYS A 214 17.00 16.21 6.67
C LYS A 214 17.56 15.00 7.42
N PHE A 215 16.99 14.68 8.58
CA PHE A 215 17.39 13.54 9.41
C PHE A 215 16.52 12.31 9.19
N GLU A 216 15.45 12.44 8.42
CA GLU A 216 14.64 11.31 7.98
C GLU A 216 15.28 10.66 6.77
N ASN A 217 15.11 9.34 6.64
CA ASN A 217 15.54 8.61 5.46
C ASN A 217 14.45 8.73 4.39
N LEU A 218 14.43 9.87 3.68
CA LEU A 218 13.44 10.16 2.65
C LEU A 218 13.65 9.30 1.39
N GLU A 219 12.59 8.67 0.92
CA GLU A 219 12.51 7.94 -0.34
C GLU A 219 11.65 8.69 -1.36
N ALA A 220 11.94 8.49 -2.65
CA ALA A 220 11.13 9.11 -3.70
C ALA A 220 9.69 8.59 -3.62
N GLY A 221 8.71 9.50 -3.58
CA GLY A 221 7.31 9.20 -3.32
C GLY A 221 6.85 9.51 -1.89
N ASP A 222 7.77 9.79 -0.95
CA ASP A 222 7.39 10.18 0.41
C ASP A 222 6.60 11.50 0.40
N ILE A 223 5.41 11.48 1.00
CA ILE A 223 4.55 12.66 1.11
C ILE A 223 4.65 13.22 2.52
N LYS A 224 4.87 14.54 2.62
CA LYS A 224 4.97 15.25 3.89
C LYS A 224 3.96 16.39 3.98
N PRO A 225 3.20 16.50 5.08
CA PRO A 225 2.35 17.65 5.35
C PRO A 225 3.18 18.83 5.88
N ILE A 226 2.65 20.03 5.67
CA ILE A 226 3.10 21.25 6.33
C ILE A 226 1.92 22.21 6.53
N MET A 227 1.86 22.83 7.71
CA MET A 227 0.97 23.94 7.99
C MET A 227 1.71 25.23 7.65
N PHE A 228 1.16 26.03 6.76
CA PHE A 228 1.68 27.34 6.42
C PHE A 228 0.62 28.42 6.64
N LYS A 229 1.04 29.67 6.66
CA LYS A 229 0.17 30.80 6.96
C LYS A 229 0.09 31.75 5.78
N LEU A 230 -1.11 32.26 5.50
CA LEU A 230 -1.34 33.34 4.56
C LEU A 230 -2.01 34.52 5.26
N PHE A 231 -1.67 35.73 4.83
CA PHE A 231 -2.40 36.93 5.24
C PHE A 231 -3.58 37.14 4.27
N VAL A 232 -4.81 36.89 4.70
CA VAL A 232 -6.00 36.87 3.83
C VAL A 232 -7.14 37.68 4.44
N THR A 233 -8.26 37.80 3.75
CA THR A 233 -9.48 38.40 4.32
C THR A 233 -10.02 37.50 5.43
N ASP A 234 -10.40 38.08 6.55
CA ASP A 234 -10.91 37.35 7.70
C ASP A 234 -12.37 36.94 7.51
N GLU A 235 -12.69 36.00 6.63
CA GLU A 235 -14.08 35.65 6.34
C GLU A 235 -14.80 34.96 7.52
N ASP A 236 -14.04 34.27 8.38
CA ASP A 236 -14.55 33.45 9.49
C ASP A 236 -14.35 34.07 10.90
N ASP A 237 -13.85 35.32 11.00
CA ASP A 237 -13.56 36.02 12.28
C ASP A 237 -12.62 35.19 13.18
N VAL A 238 -11.52 34.69 12.61
CA VAL A 238 -10.65 33.71 13.28
C VAL A 238 -9.83 34.32 14.42
N ASP A 239 -9.67 35.64 14.45
CA ASP A 239 -9.03 36.36 15.55
C ASP A 239 -10.02 36.92 16.59
N GLY A 240 -11.33 36.77 16.35
CA GLY A 240 -12.40 37.05 17.29
C GLY A 240 -12.60 38.54 17.59
N ASP A 241 -12.18 39.43 16.69
CA ASP A 241 -12.38 40.87 16.85
C ASP A 241 -13.79 41.34 16.40
N GLY A 242 -14.56 40.46 15.76
CA GLY A 242 -15.92 40.68 15.30
C GLY A 242 -16.04 41.29 13.90
N SER A 243 -14.92 41.53 13.22
CA SER A 243 -14.85 41.97 11.83
C SER A 243 -14.64 40.78 10.90
N THR A 244 -15.30 40.81 9.73
CA THR A 244 -15.14 39.76 8.70
C THR A 244 -14.66 40.29 7.36
N THR A 245 -14.08 41.50 7.37
CA THR A 245 -13.77 42.24 6.12
C THR A 245 -12.37 42.83 6.09
N ASP A 246 -11.70 42.83 7.22
CA ASP A 246 -10.29 43.16 7.35
C ASP A 246 -9.44 41.93 7.05
N ARG A 247 -8.15 41.99 7.38
CA ARG A 247 -7.20 40.94 7.04
C ARG A 247 -6.53 40.43 8.29
N THR A 248 -6.47 39.11 8.39
CA THR A 248 -5.77 38.42 9.46
C THR A 248 -5.00 37.23 8.89
N THR A 249 -4.31 36.51 9.75
CA THR A 249 -3.47 35.38 9.35
C THR A 249 -4.22 34.06 9.48
N TYR A 250 -4.40 33.36 8.37
CA TYR A 250 -5.02 32.03 8.32
C TYR A 250 -3.94 30.96 8.16
N SER A 251 -4.16 29.82 8.80
CA SER A 251 -3.34 28.62 8.66
C SER A 251 -3.98 27.64 7.68
N TYR A 252 -3.16 27.03 6.82
CA TYR A 252 -3.56 26.11 5.76
C TYR A 252 -2.67 24.87 5.78
N VAL A 253 -3.19 23.70 5.38
CA VAL A 253 -2.45 22.46 5.21
C VAL A 253 -2.10 22.27 3.74
N LYS A 254 -0.84 21.93 3.47
CA LYS A 254 -0.40 21.49 2.15
C LYS A 254 0.48 20.27 2.24
N TYR A 255 0.44 19.46 1.19
CA TYR A 255 1.23 18.25 1.05
C TYR A 255 2.28 18.44 -0.03
N PHE A 256 3.48 17.93 0.23
CA PHE A 256 4.59 17.92 -0.72
C PHE A 256 5.11 16.51 -0.86
N VAL A 257 5.45 16.10 -2.08
CA VAL A 257 6.06 14.81 -2.36
C VAL A 257 7.56 14.98 -2.60
N TYR A 258 8.37 14.08 -2.06
CA TYR A 258 9.80 14.04 -2.31
C TYR A 258 10.08 13.28 -3.59
N ASN A 259 10.71 13.91 -4.59
CA ASN A 259 11.02 13.27 -5.88
C ASN A 259 12.39 12.55 -5.89
N GLY A 260 13.00 12.35 -4.73
CA GLY A 260 14.35 11.80 -4.58
C GLY A 260 15.47 12.84 -4.54
N SER A 261 15.18 14.12 -4.84
CA SER A 261 16.15 15.22 -4.75
C SER A 261 15.61 16.47 -4.03
N SER A 262 14.36 16.81 -4.26
CA SER A 262 13.65 17.93 -3.67
C SER A 262 12.18 17.57 -3.39
N PHE A 263 11.54 18.40 -2.57
CA PHE A 263 10.09 18.39 -2.45
C PHE A 263 9.44 19.15 -3.60
N GLU A 264 8.24 18.75 -4.00
CA GLU A 264 7.36 19.46 -4.93
C GLU A 264 5.91 19.38 -4.44
N PRO A 265 5.04 20.34 -4.77
CA PRO A 265 3.63 20.29 -4.38
C PRO A 265 3.00 18.95 -4.79
N TYR A 266 2.32 18.29 -3.85
CA TYR A 266 1.69 17.01 -4.12
C TYR A 266 0.45 17.19 -5.01
N GLY A 267 0.48 16.59 -6.20
CA GLY A 267 -0.54 16.74 -7.24
C GLY A 267 -1.84 15.95 -7.03
N ASN A 268 -2.09 15.39 -5.84
CA ASN A 268 -3.18 14.45 -5.55
C ASN A 268 -3.13 13.14 -6.36
N THR A 269 -1.95 12.78 -6.87
CA THR A 269 -1.72 11.54 -7.60
C THR A 269 -0.54 10.79 -6.98
N LEU A 270 -0.70 9.48 -6.84
CA LEU A 270 0.33 8.60 -6.31
C LEU A 270 0.76 7.61 -7.38
N SER A 271 2.09 7.49 -7.58
CA SER A 271 2.63 6.50 -8.51
C SER A 271 2.60 5.11 -7.89
N GLN A 272 2.14 4.14 -8.65
CA GLN A 272 1.98 2.73 -8.31
C GLN A 272 2.66 1.87 -9.36
N SER A 273 2.97 0.63 -9.02
CA SER A 273 3.51 -0.35 -9.97
C SER A 273 2.80 -1.67 -9.79
N ILE A 274 2.44 -2.32 -10.88
CA ILE A 274 1.86 -3.66 -10.85
C ILE A 274 2.52 -4.55 -11.89
N GLN A 275 2.74 -5.81 -11.52
CA GLN A 275 3.22 -6.83 -12.43
C GLN A 275 2.02 -7.50 -13.11
N PHE A 276 2.18 -7.90 -14.37
CA PHE A 276 1.27 -8.74 -15.13
C PHE A 276 2.02 -9.98 -15.63
N GLY A 277 1.36 -11.12 -15.59
CA GLY A 277 1.80 -12.33 -16.28
C GLY A 277 1.00 -12.54 -17.57
N ASN A 278 1.65 -13.02 -18.62
CA ASN A 278 0.96 -13.46 -19.83
C ASN A 278 0.73 -14.98 -19.77
N ILE A 279 -0.54 -15.39 -19.83
CA ILE A 279 -0.98 -16.78 -19.93
C ILE A 279 -1.77 -16.91 -21.24
N ASP A 280 -1.25 -17.71 -22.16
CA ASP A 280 -1.84 -18.02 -23.47
C ASP A 280 -2.18 -16.80 -24.34
N GLY A 281 -1.40 -15.73 -24.21
CA GLY A 281 -1.61 -14.46 -24.92
C GLY A 281 -2.53 -13.49 -24.20
N VAL A 282 -2.99 -13.81 -22.99
CA VAL A 282 -3.82 -12.93 -22.16
C VAL A 282 -2.97 -12.39 -21.01
N TRP A 283 -2.94 -11.07 -20.86
CA TRP A 283 -2.29 -10.41 -19.73
C TRP A 283 -3.21 -10.42 -18.51
N ILE A 284 -2.70 -10.90 -17.39
CA ILE A 284 -3.44 -11.01 -16.12
C ILE A 284 -2.63 -10.29 -15.05
N PRO A 285 -3.23 -9.41 -14.23
CA PRO A 285 -2.54 -8.81 -13.11
C PRO A 285 -1.95 -9.89 -12.21
N ASP A 286 -0.63 -9.84 -12.02
CA ASP A 286 0.08 -10.69 -11.10
C ASP A 286 0.01 -10.04 -9.70
N ASN A 287 -1.05 -10.38 -8.95
CA ASN A 287 -1.21 -9.98 -7.56
C ASN A 287 -0.44 -10.92 -6.60
N THR A 288 0.57 -11.67 -7.07
CA THR A 288 1.30 -12.64 -6.28
C THR A 288 2.35 -11.96 -5.40
N ILE A 289 2.15 -12.02 -4.09
CA ILE A 289 3.16 -11.59 -3.13
C ILE A 289 4.12 -12.76 -2.85
N ARG A 290 5.43 -12.51 -2.93
CA ARG A 290 6.47 -13.51 -2.65
C ARG A 290 6.98 -13.35 -1.24
N TYR A 291 6.91 -14.40 -0.44
CA TYR A 291 7.34 -14.36 0.95
C TYR A 291 8.24 -15.55 1.29
N THR A 292 9.42 -15.28 1.83
CA THR A 292 10.31 -16.33 2.35
C THR A 292 10.13 -16.43 3.85
N LEU A 293 9.80 -17.64 4.34
CA LEU A 293 9.57 -17.86 5.76
C LEU A 293 10.80 -17.50 6.60
N ALA A 294 10.59 -16.65 7.59
CA ALA A 294 11.51 -16.33 8.65
C ALA A 294 11.45 -17.36 9.79
N GLY A 295 12.46 -17.34 10.67
CA GLY A 295 12.53 -18.22 11.85
C GLY A 295 11.31 -18.13 12.78
N SER A 296 10.68 -16.95 12.85
CA SER A 296 9.44 -16.70 13.60
C SER A 296 8.27 -17.51 13.07
N ASP A 297 8.17 -17.68 11.76
CA ASP A 297 6.99 -18.30 11.14
C ASP A 297 6.95 -19.80 11.42
N TYR A 298 8.11 -20.46 11.40
CA TYR A 298 8.24 -21.84 11.85
C TYR A 298 7.90 -22.00 13.35
N SER A 299 8.15 -20.96 14.15
CA SER A 299 7.78 -20.95 15.57
C SER A 299 6.27 -20.83 15.76
N VAL A 300 5.61 -20.00 14.95
CA VAL A 300 4.14 -19.87 14.90
C VAL A 300 3.49 -21.19 14.47
N VAL A 301 3.98 -21.82 13.39
CA VAL A 301 3.52 -23.15 12.98
C VAL A 301 3.70 -24.18 14.10
N SER A 302 4.88 -24.19 14.74
CA SER A 302 5.18 -25.09 15.85
C SER A 302 4.19 -24.90 17.00
N SER A 303 3.93 -23.67 17.44
CA SER A 303 3.04 -23.42 18.58
C SER A 303 1.58 -23.75 18.25
N THR A 304 1.11 -23.35 17.07
CA THR A 304 -0.29 -23.47 16.68
C THR A 304 -0.68 -24.92 16.41
N LEU A 305 0.21 -25.69 15.79
CA LEU A 305 -0.05 -27.09 15.42
C LEU A 305 0.51 -28.11 16.42
N MET A 306 1.03 -27.69 17.59
CA MET A 306 1.63 -28.59 18.58
C MET A 306 0.65 -29.65 19.07
N ASP A 307 -0.60 -29.27 19.32
CA ASP A 307 -1.62 -30.17 19.86
C ASP A 307 -2.16 -31.15 18.81
N VAL A 308 -2.04 -30.80 17.52
CA VAL A 308 -2.52 -31.62 16.39
C VAL A 308 -1.40 -32.54 15.87
N TYR A 309 -0.19 -32.01 15.73
CA TYR A 309 0.96 -32.67 15.12
C TYR A 309 2.21 -32.59 15.99
N ALA A 310 2.12 -33.00 17.26
CA ALA A 310 3.19 -32.82 18.26
C ALA A 310 4.62 -33.14 17.79
N GLY A 311 4.83 -34.25 17.08
CA GLY A 311 6.13 -34.61 16.50
C GLY A 311 6.60 -33.64 15.41
N PRO A 312 5.87 -33.57 14.27
CA PRO A 312 6.16 -32.63 13.18
C PRO A 312 6.27 -31.16 13.63
N ALA A 313 5.35 -30.68 14.47
CA ALA A 313 5.31 -29.31 14.99
C ALA A 313 6.51 -28.99 15.89
N ASN A 314 6.86 -29.88 16.82
CA ASN A 314 8.08 -29.71 17.62
C ASN A 314 9.35 -29.71 16.75
N ASN A 315 9.37 -30.55 15.71
CA ASN A 315 10.50 -30.65 14.81
C ASN A 315 10.70 -29.36 14.00
N VAL A 316 9.63 -28.83 13.39
CA VAL A 316 9.71 -27.61 12.57
C VAL A 316 10.12 -26.40 13.40
N GLY A 317 9.60 -26.24 14.63
CA GLY A 317 10.01 -25.15 15.52
C GLY A 317 11.47 -25.22 15.94
N ARG A 318 12.02 -26.44 16.08
CA ARG A 318 13.42 -26.64 16.48
C ARG A 318 14.41 -26.47 15.34
N PHE A 319 14.08 -26.99 14.16
CA PHE A 319 15.00 -27.04 13.02
C PHE A 319 14.72 -25.99 11.94
N GLN A 320 13.63 -25.22 12.12
CA GLN A 320 13.20 -24.18 11.17
C GLN A 320 13.13 -24.71 9.74
N SER A 321 12.68 -25.96 9.60
CA SER A 321 12.50 -26.64 8.32
C SER A 321 11.48 -27.77 8.45
N PHE A 322 10.71 -27.99 7.39
CA PHE A 322 9.69 -29.03 7.32
C PHE A 322 10.31 -30.37 6.88
N ASP A 323 10.28 -31.42 7.71
CA ASP A 323 10.75 -32.76 7.28
C ASP A 323 9.77 -33.39 6.28
N VAL A 324 10.12 -33.38 5.00
CA VAL A 324 9.26 -33.87 3.89
C VAL A 324 9.59 -35.31 3.49
N ARG A 325 10.38 -36.03 4.28
CA ARG A 325 10.69 -37.43 4.00
C ARG A 325 9.55 -38.29 4.52
N SER A 326 8.87 -39.00 3.61
CA SER A 326 7.75 -39.88 3.95
C SER A 326 8.09 -41.03 4.92
N SER A 327 9.38 -41.33 5.09
CA SER A 327 9.90 -42.31 6.06
C SER A 327 10.14 -41.75 7.46
N SER A 328 10.05 -40.42 7.65
CA SER A 328 10.27 -39.76 8.94
C SER A 328 9.04 -39.89 9.85
N SER A 329 9.26 -40.03 11.16
CA SER A 329 8.18 -39.90 12.15
C SER A 329 7.65 -38.47 12.27
N ASN A 330 8.36 -37.49 11.70
CA ASN A 330 8.01 -36.07 11.71
C ASN A 330 7.58 -35.58 10.31
N TYR A 331 7.13 -36.50 9.45
CA TYR A 331 6.81 -36.20 8.06
C TYR A 331 5.67 -35.16 7.94
N TRP A 332 5.96 -34.07 7.24
CA TRP A 332 4.99 -33.10 6.74
C TRP A 332 4.53 -33.50 5.34
N ASN A 333 3.33 -34.08 5.27
CA ASN A 333 2.70 -34.41 3.99
C ASN A 333 2.11 -33.14 3.33
N PRO A 334 1.73 -33.19 2.04
CA PRO A 334 1.25 -32.01 1.32
C PRO A 334 0.08 -31.27 1.99
N SER A 335 -0.91 -31.97 2.54
CA SER A 335 -2.03 -31.29 3.21
C SER A 335 -1.60 -30.60 4.51
N MET A 336 -0.67 -31.20 5.26
CA MET A 336 -0.11 -30.55 6.45
C MET A 336 0.74 -29.33 6.09
N LEU A 337 1.43 -29.34 4.95
CA LEU A 337 2.18 -28.17 4.47
C LEU A 337 1.23 -27.02 4.13
N ILE A 338 0.11 -27.29 3.45
CA ILE A 338 -0.93 -26.28 3.17
C ILE A 338 -1.48 -25.71 4.48
N GLU A 339 -1.81 -26.57 5.46
CA GLU A 339 -2.30 -26.13 6.77
C GLU A 339 -1.27 -25.28 7.53
N ALA A 340 0.01 -25.67 7.49
CA ALA A 340 1.09 -24.88 8.07
C ALA A 340 1.23 -23.51 7.38
N MET A 341 1.10 -23.45 6.05
CA MET A 341 1.15 -22.17 5.33
C MET A 341 -0.09 -21.31 5.59
N ASN A 342 -1.28 -21.90 5.77
CA ASN A 342 -2.48 -21.17 6.22
C ASN A 342 -2.22 -20.51 7.57
N VAL A 343 -1.65 -21.23 8.53
CA VAL A 343 -1.29 -20.68 9.86
C VAL A 343 -0.32 -19.50 9.73
N VAL A 344 0.67 -19.59 8.84
CA VAL A 344 1.59 -18.46 8.61
C VAL A 344 0.87 -17.29 7.98
N LEU A 345 0.11 -17.52 6.92
CA LEU A 345 -0.53 -16.46 6.14
C LEU A 345 -1.65 -15.76 6.90
N ASP A 346 -2.45 -16.47 7.68
CA ASP A 346 -3.47 -15.87 8.53
C ASP A 346 -2.86 -15.06 9.69
N ASN A 347 -1.66 -15.42 10.15
CA ASN A 347 -0.92 -14.61 11.12
C ASN A 347 -0.25 -13.39 10.47
N LEU A 348 0.31 -13.54 9.26
CA LEU A 348 0.99 -12.48 8.53
C LEU A 348 0.00 -11.44 7.98
N MET A 349 -1.17 -11.89 7.55
CA MET A 349 -2.21 -11.07 6.93
C MET A 349 -3.60 -11.52 7.37
N PRO A 350 -4.00 -11.18 8.60
CA PRO A 350 -5.34 -11.54 9.10
C PRO A 350 -6.48 -10.95 8.25
N ASN A 351 -6.20 -9.90 7.46
CA ASN A 351 -7.17 -9.18 6.63
C ASN A 351 -6.91 -9.36 5.13
N ALA A 352 -6.23 -10.44 4.70
CA ALA A 352 -6.00 -10.68 3.28
C ALA A 352 -7.32 -10.74 2.48
N GLU A 353 -7.37 -10.03 1.36
CA GLU A 353 -8.54 -9.95 0.49
C GLU A 353 -8.77 -11.26 -0.29
N GLU A 354 -10.01 -11.50 -0.68
CA GLU A 354 -10.39 -12.61 -1.56
C GLU A 354 -9.64 -12.49 -2.91
N GLY A 355 -9.02 -13.58 -3.36
CA GLY A 355 -8.21 -13.61 -4.58
C GLY A 355 -6.75 -13.19 -4.40
N GLN A 356 -6.31 -12.81 -3.18
CA GLN A 356 -4.90 -12.54 -2.90
C GLN A 356 -4.05 -13.79 -3.16
N GLN A 357 -2.96 -13.65 -3.91
CA GLN A 357 -2.06 -14.74 -4.27
C GLN A 357 -0.72 -14.61 -3.51
N TYR A 358 -0.16 -15.74 -3.09
CA TYR A 358 1.13 -15.82 -2.41
C TYR A 358 1.98 -16.95 -2.96
N VAL A 359 3.27 -16.69 -3.18
CA VAL A 359 4.28 -17.74 -3.33
C VAL A 359 5.15 -17.74 -2.08
N ILE A 360 5.00 -18.81 -1.28
CA ILE A 360 5.74 -19.00 -0.04
C ILE A 360 6.97 -19.84 -0.29
N THR A 361 8.15 -19.26 -0.09
CA THR A 361 9.41 -20.00 -0.06
C THR A 361 9.70 -20.47 1.38
N PHE A 362 9.86 -21.77 1.58
CA PHE A 362 10.15 -22.37 2.89
C PHE A 362 11.27 -23.40 2.82
N ALA A 363 11.95 -23.61 3.95
CA ALA A 363 12.97 -24.62 4.11
C ALA A 363 12.34 -26.00 4.33
N ALA A 364 12.67 -26.96 3.48
CA ALA A 364 12.26 -28.35 3.57
C ALA A 364 13.47 -29.26 3.77
N TYR A 365 13.35 -30.26 4.64
CA TYR A 365 14.36 -31.27 4.87
C TYR A 365 13.98 -32.57 4.14
N ASN A 366 14.72 -32.91 3.08
CA ASN A 366 14.55 -34.14 2.30
C ASN A 366 15.74 -35.12 2.47
N GLY A 367 16.61 -34.86 3.46
CA GLY A 367 17.93 -35.48 3.61
C GLY A 367 19.03 -34.42 3.61
N ALA A 368 18.77 -33.29 2.94
CA ALA A 368 19.42 -31.99 3.14
C ALA A 368 18.33 -30.91 3.28
N VAL A 369 18.70 -29.74 3.80
CA VAL A 369 17.79 -28.58 3.80
C VAL A 369 17.85 -27.95 2.41
N VAL A 370 16.68 -27.80 1.80
CA VAL A 370 16.49 -27.16 0.49
C VAL A 370 15.33 -26.17 0.58
N ASN A 371 15.32 -25.15 -0.27
CA ASN A 371 14.15 -24.29 -0.39
C ASN A 371 13.13 -24.96 -1.31
N GLN A 372 11.86 -24.90 -0.91
CA GLN A 372 10.70 -25.25 -1.73
C GLN A 372 9.73 -24.08 -1.75
N GLU A 373 8.87 -24.05 -2.77
CA GLU A 373 7.86 -23.03 -2.93
C GLU A 373 6.47 -23.66 -2.93
N LEU A 374 5.50 -22.94 -2.37
CA LEU A 374 4.08 -23.25 -2.47
C LEU A 374 3.32 -22.01 -2.92
N SER A 375 2.56 -22.13 -4.02
CA SER A 375 1.67 -21.09 -4.51
C SER A 375 0.28 -21.28 -3.89
N LEU A 376 -0.24 -20.23 -3.27
CA LEU A 376 -1.53 -20.21 -2.56
C LEU A 376 -2.37 -19.02 -2.98
N ILE A 377 -3.70 -19.17 -2.97
CA ILE A 377 -4.68 -18.12 -3.21
C ILE A 377 -5.74 -18.13 -2.11
N LYS A 378 -6.12 -16.95 -1.61
CA LYS A 378 -7.20 -16.79 -0.62
C LYS A 378 -8.55 -16.93 -1.32
N LEU A 379 -9.28 -18.01 -1.04
CA LEU A 379 -10.63 -18.21 -1.57
C LEU A 379 -11.59 -18.65 -0.47
N ASN A 380 -12.75 -18.00 -0.40
CA ASN A 380 -13.79 -18.19 0.61
C ASN A 380 -13.24 -18.16 2.05
N GLY A 381 -12.24 -17.31 2.32
CA GLY A 381 -11.61 -17.18 3.63
C GLY A 381 -10.54 -18.24 3.96
N GLU A 382 -10.18 -19.15 3.05
CA GLU A 382 -9.13 -20.16 3.23
C GLU A 382 -8.02 -20.01 2.18
N TRP A 383 -6.77 -20.35 2.52
CA TRP A 383 -5.69 -20.40 1.54
C TRP A 383 -5.63 -21.78 0.89
N ILE A 384 -5.88 -21.85 -0.41
CA ILE A 384 -5.82 -23.08 -1.19
C ILE A 384 -4.67 -23.01 -2.21
N ILE A 385 -4.27 -24.16 -2.77
CA ILE A 385 -3.23 -24.20 -3.83
C ILE A 385 -3.70 -23.38 -5.03
N ASN A 386 -2.81 -22.51 -5.50
CA ASN A 386 -2.96 -21.78 -6.75
C ASN A 386 -2.14 -22.51 -7.82
N GLU A 387 -2.83 -23.24 -8.71
CA GLU A 387 -2.23 -24.14 -9.71
C GLU A 387 -1.61 -23.42 -10.91
#